data_AF-A0A816E4U8-F1
#
_entry.id   AF-A0A816E4U8-F1
#
_cell.length_a   1.000
_cell.length_b   1.000
_cell.length_c   1.000
_cell.angle_alpha   90.00
_cell.angle_beta   90.00
_cell.angle_gamma   90.00
#
_symmetry.space_group_name_H-M   'P 1'
#
loop_
_entity.id
_entity.type
_entity.pdbx_description
1 polymer ?
#
loop_
_entity_poly.entity_id
_entity_poly.type
_entity_poly.pdbx_seq_one_letter_code
_entity_poly.pdbx_strand_id
1 'polypeptide(L)'
;MIFIDSINLSDLYEQEKLEIVLVDHHSLRSKLNQVVTEIIDHHSIETDSTILNDSSKVKIEHVGSCCTLIAEKIFACNANFHVTDDIAYLLTGPILFDTLNFSSNADLRQSTANITGMSIQDLLQKDVKQVAGPNMRLLISSLSSEYTVEKLIGELKTMKDMDEFLSKNDNADGVIILSLETNNDEIKRQLGFYAKKFEHMLPINEYIQREEHNLNLRERGIPINQARIKLFEQRNVQASRKEILPLIEQFIKDFAPKNSS
;
A
#
# COMPACT_ATOMS: atom_id res chain seq x y z
N MET A 1 4.77 -27.38 -6.40
CA MET A 1 4.64 -26.27 -7.36
C MET A 1 5.74 -26.42 -8.41
N ILE A 2 5.48 -25.93 -9.62
CA ILE A 2 6.45 -25.85 -10.73
C ILE A 2 6.79 -24.37 -10.89
N PHE A 3 8.07 -24.05 -11.08
CA PHE A 3 8.56 -22.68 -11.20
C PHE A 3 9.15 -22.43 -12.59
N ILE A 4 9.29 -21.17 -12.99
CA ILE A 4 9.73 -20.81 -14.35
C ILE A 4 11.14 -21.32 -14.68
N ASP A 5 12.01 -21.43 -13.67
CA ASP A 5 13.37 -21.96 -13.77
C ASP A 5 13.42 -23.50 -13.81
N SER A 6 12.31 -24.17 -13.48
CA SER A 6 12.21 -25.63 -13.52
C SER A 6 11.87 -26.19 -14.89
N ILE A 7 11.53 -25.34 -15.87
CA ILE A 7 11.21 -25.71 -17.26
C ILE A 7 11.99 -24.79 -18.20
N ASN A 8 12.69 -25.37 -19.18
CA ASN A 8 13.33 -24.56 -20.22
C ASN A 8 12.29 -24.07 -21.25
N LEU A 9 11.63 -22.96 -20.94
CA LEU A 9 10.63 -22.34 -21.81
C LEU A 9 11.21 -21.85 -23.14
N SER A 10 12.49 -21.45 -23.16
CA SER A 10 13.16 -20.99 -24.38
C SER A 10 13.29 -22.13 -25.40
N ASP A 11 13.74 -23.32 -24.97
CA ASP A 11 13.86 -24.47 -25.87
C ASP A 11 12.49 -24.90 -26.42
N LEU A 12 11.44 -24.88 -25.58
CA LEU A 12 10.08 -25.23 -26.00
C LEU A 12 9.50 -24.22 -26.99
N TYR A 13 9.79 -22.94 -26.78
CA TYR A 13 9.42 -21.86 -27.69
C TYR A 13 10.11 -22.00 -29.05
N GLU A 14 11.43 -22.22 -29.06
CA GLU A 14 12.22 -22.41 -30.29
C GLU A 14 11.81 -23.66 -31.08
N GLN A 15 11.32 -24.69 -30.40
CA GLN A 15 10.79 -25.90 -31.02
C GLN A 15 9.30 -25.82 -31.43
N GLU A 16 8.65 -24.66 -31.27
CA GLU A 16 7.22 -24.47 -31.54
C GLU A 16 6.30 -25.44 -30.76
N LYS A 17 6.72 -25.84 -29.55
CA LYS A 17 5.99 -26.77 -28.67
C LYS A 17 5.40 -26.09 -27.43
N LEU A 18 5.44 -24.76 -27.39
CA LEU A 18 4.99 -23.98 -26.24
C LEU A 18 3.65 -23.30 -26.52
N GLU A 19 2.68 -23.58 -25.67
CA GLU A 19 1.42 -22.86 -25.58
C GLU A 19 1.31 -22.22 -24.19
N ILE A 20 0.89 -20.96 -24.13
CA ILE A 20 0.75 -20.22 -22.86
C ILE A 20 -0.69 -19.75 -22.68
N VAL A 21 -1.25 -20.04 -21.51
CA VAL A 21 -2.48 -19.43 -21.02
C VAL A 21 -2.11 -18.50 -19.87
N LEU A 22 -2.46 -17.23 -19.97
CA LEU A 22 -2.28 -16.27 -18.88
C LEU A 22 -3.52 -16.26 -17.99
N VAL A 23 -3.30 -16.33 -16.68
CA VAL A 23 -4.34 -16.26 -15.65
C VAL A 23 -3.93 -15.19 -14.66
N ASP A 24 -4.88 -14.37 -14.24
CA ASP A 24 -4.72 -13.25 -13.27
C ASP A 24 -3.79 -12.12 -13.76
N HIS A 25 -3.38 -12.18 -15.03
CA HIS A 25 -2.59 -11.16 -15.70
C HIS A 25 -2.93 -11.15 -17.20
N HIS A 26 -2.95 -9.97 -17.80
CA HIS A 26 -3.25 -9.78 -19.22
C HIS A 26 -2.06 -9.22 -20.03
N SER A 27 -0.87 -9.12 -19.44
CA SER A 27 0.32 -8.62 -20.13
C SER A 27 1.56 -9.46 -19.84
N LEU A 28 2.34 -9.77 -20.88
CA LEU A 28 3.63 -10.44 -20.76
C LEU A 28 4.69 -9.65 -21.55
N ARG A 29 5.64 -9.04 -20.84
CA ARG A 29 6.72 -8.24 -21.47
C ARG A 29 7.89 -9.12 -21.92
N SER A 30 7.61 -10.08 -22.80
CA SER A 30 8.62 -10.97 -23.39
C SER A 30 8.23 -11.45 -24.79
N LYS A 31 9.16 -12.08 -25.52
CA LYS A 31 8.88 -12.70 -26.83
C LYS A 31 7.82 -13.81 -26.73
N LEU A 32 7.65 -14.39 -25.55
CA LEU A 32 6.65 -15.43 -25.29
C LEU A 32 5.20 -14.91 -25.43
N ASN A 33 4.98 -13.58 -25.46
CA ASN A 33 3.65 -13.01 -25.71
C ASN A 33 3.06 -13.48 -27.05
N GLN A 34 3.91 -13.86 -28.01
CA GLN A 34 3.50 -14.34 -29.33
C GLN A 34 2.82 -15.71 -29.28
N VAL A 35 3.07 -16.52 -28.25
CA VAL A 35 2.51 -17.88 -28.08
C VAL A 35 1.42 -17.95 -27.00
N VAL A 36 0.92 -16.79 -26.56
CA VAL A 36 -0.23 -16.73 -25.65
C VAL A 36 -1.50 -17.04 -26.43
N THR A 37 -2.19 -18.12 -26.10
CA THR A 37 -3.42 -18.57 -26.78
C THR A 37 -4.69 -18.14 -26.05
N GLU A 38 -4.60 -17.91 -24.74
CA GLU A 38 -5.73 -17.50 -23.92
C GLU A 38 -5.31 -16.61 -22.75
N ILE A 39 -6.18 -15.66 -22.41
CA ILE A 39 -6.03 -14.73 -21.28
C ILE A 39 -7.33 -14.74 -20.47
N ILE A 40 -7.23 -15.00 -19.17
CA ILE A 40 -8.33 -14.94 -18.22
C ILE A 40 -7.91 -14.03 -17.07
N ASP A 41 -8.55 -12.88 -16.94
CA ASP A 41 -8.14 -11.86 -15.97
C ASP A 41 -9.35 -11.10 -15.40
N HIS A 42 -9.17 -10.47 -14.24
CA HIS A 42 -10.16 -9.62 -13.59
C HIS A 42 -9.67 -8.19 -13.30
N HIS A 43 -8.40 -7.89 -13.63
CA HIS A 43 -7.84 -6.55 -13.51
C HIS A 43 -8.42 -5.58 -14.56
N SER A 44 -8.44 -4.29 -14.22
CA SER A 44 -8.80 -3.25 -15.19
C SER A 44 -7.75 -3.17 -16.29
N ILE A 45 -8.19 -3.07 -17.54
CA ILE A 45 -7.31 -2.93 -18.70
C ILE A 45 -6.64 -1.55 -18.62
N GLU A 46 -5.32 -1.52 -18.46
CA GLU A 46 -4.55 -0.28 -18.57
C GLU A 46 -4.56 0.18 -20.04
N THR A 47 -4.74 1.48 -20.28
CA THR A 47 -5.02 2.10 -21.59
C THR A 47 -3.97 1.89 -22.70
N ASP A 48 -2.88 1.17 -22.46
CA ASP A 48 -1.94 0.72 -23.50
C ASP A 48 -2.41 -0.62 -24.11
N SER A 49 -3.40 -0.52 -25.00
CA SER A 49 -4.04 -1.61 -25.74
C SER A 49 -3.12 -2.35 -26.74
N THR A 50 -1.81 -2.24 -26.63
CA THR A 50 -0.83 -2.82 -27.57
C THR A 50 -0.36 -4.24 -27.21
N ILE A 51 -0.87 -4.82 -26.12
CA ILE A 51 -0.31 -6.05 -25.53
C ILE A 51 -1.14 -7.32 -25.83
N LEU A 52 -2.38 -7.19 -26.30
CA LEU A 52 -3.22 -8.33 -26.65
C LEU A 52 -2.91 -8.77 -28.08
N ASN A 53 -2.47 -10.02 -28.25
CA ASN A 53 -2.34 -10.63 -29.55
C ASN A 53 -3.76 -10.88 -30.12
N ASP A 54 -4.05 -10.41 -31.34
CA ASP A 54 -5.37 -10.53 -31.98
C ASP A 54 -5.89 -11.98 -32.10
N SER A 55 -5.00 -12.97 -31.97
CA SER A 55 -5.34 -14.40 -32.08
C SER A 55 -5.71 -15.05 -30.74
N SER A 56 -5.52 -14.39 -29.61
CA SER A 56 -5.77 -14.97 -28.28
C SER A 56 -7.26 -14.92 -27.91
N LYS A 57 -7.76 -15.96 -27.25
CA LYS A 57 -9.07 -15.89 -26.57
C LYS A 57 -8.92 -15.04 -25.32
N VAL A 58 -9.69 -13.96 -25.20
CA VAL A 58 -9.58 -13.02 -24.08
C VAL A 58 -10.88 -12.99 -23.29
N LYS A 59 -10.82 -13.33 -22.00
CA LYS A 59 -11.91 -13.14 -21.03
C LYS A 59 -11.40 -12.25 -19.90
N ILE A 60 -11.74 -10.96 -19.97
CA ILE A 60 -11.43 -10.00 -18.90
C ILE A 60 -12.76 -9.47 -18.36
N GLU A 61 -13.05 -9.75 -17.09
CA GLU A 61 -14.32 -9.37 -16.47
C GLU A 61 -14.12 -8.75 -15.10
N HIS A 62 -14.97 -7.78 -14.75
CA HIS A 62 -14.89 -7.10 -13.47
C HIS A 62 -15.55 -7.94 -12.36
N VAL A 63 -14.83 -8.96 -11.90
CA VAL A 63 -15.21 -9.84 -10.78
C VAL A 63 -14.23 -9.70 -9.61
N GLY A 64 -14.64 -10.22 -8.45
CA GLY A 64 -13.86 -10.07 -7.21
C GLY A 64 -12.58 -10.90 -7.12
N SER A 65 -12.38 -11.89 -8.01
CA SER A 65 -11.19 -12.75 -8.06
C SER A 65 -11.14 -13.45 -9.42
N CYS A 66 -9.94 -13.60 -10.01
CA CYS A 66 -9.76 -14.38 -11.24
C CYS A 66 -10.24 -15.85 -11.09
N CYS A 67 -10.14 -16.43 -9.88
CA CYS A 67 -10.63 -17.78 -9.60
C CYS A 67 -12.14 -17.96 -9.85
N THR A 68 -12.93 -16.87 -9.80
CA THR A 68 -14.34 -16.90 -10.21
C THR A 68 -14.48 -17.27 -11.69
N LEU A 69 -13.66 -16.65 -12.55
CA LEU A 69 -13.71 -16.87 -14.01
C LEU A 69 -13.19 -18.25 -14.38
N ILE A 70 -12.18 -18.74 -13.66
CA ILE A 70 -11.67 -20.11 -13.81
C ILE A 70 -12.73 -21.14 -13.43
N ALA A 71 -13.43 -20.94 -12.30
CA ALA A 71 -14.51 -21.82 -11.88
C ALA A 71 -15.63 -21.88 -12.93
N GLU A 72 -16.09 -20.73 -13.43
CA GLU A 72 -17.09 -20.67 -14.49
C GLU A 72 -16.66 -21.43 -15.75
N LYS A 73 -15.41 -21.25 -16.18
CA LYS A 73 -14.87 -21.93 -17.37
C LYS A 73 -14.84 -23.45 -17.16
N ILE A 74 -14.38 -23.92 -16.00
CA ILE A 74 -14.35 -25.36 -15.68
C ILE A 74 -15.76 -25.96 -15.77
N PHE A 75 -16.76 -25.31 -15.14
CA PHE A 75 -18.14 -25.80 -15.13
C PHE A 75 -18.83 -25.70 -16.49
N ALA A 76 -18.51 -24.69 -17.29
CA ALA A 76 -19.03 -24.56 -18.65
C ALA A 76 -18.44 -25.60 -19.61
N CYS A 77 -17.15 -25.91 -19.47
CA CYS A 77 -16.46 -26.87 -20.35
C CYS A 77 -16.68 -28.33 -19.94
N ASN A 78 -17.06 -28.60 -18.69
CA ASN A 78 -17.26 -29.96 -18.19
C ASN A 78 -18.42 -30.04 -17.19
N ALA A 79 -19.62 -30.31 -17.70
CA ALA A 79 -20.84 -30.43 -16.90
C ALA A 79 -20.81 -31.56 -15.84
N ASN A 80 -19.91 -32.54 -15.99
CA ASN A 80 -19.75 -33.66 -15.06
C ASN A 80 -18.48 -33.52 -14.19
N PHE A 81 -17.88 -32.34 -14.13
CA PHE A 81 -16.69 -32.11 -13.33
C PHE A 81 -16.99 -32.29 -11.84
N HIS A 82 -16.32 -33.26 -11.22
CA HIS A 82 -16.45 -33.52 -9.80
C HIS A 82 -15.52 -32.58 -9.00
N VAL A 83 -16.12 -31.69 -8.22
CA VAL A 83 -15.38 -30.80 -7.32
C VAL A 83 -15.02 -31.58 -6.06
N THR A 84 -13.74 -31.91 -5.90
CA THR A 84 -13.20 -32.44 -4.64
C THR A 84 -12.97 -31.31 -3.64
N ASP A 85 -12.76 -31.65 -2.36
CA ASP A 85 -12.45 -30.67 -1.31
C ASP A 85 -11.20 -29.84 -1.67
N ASP A 86 -10.14 -30.47 -2.18
CA ASP A 86 -8.91 -29.76 -2.59
C ASP A 86 -9.17 -28.72 -3.68
N ILE A 87 -9.98 -29.06 -4.68
CA ILE A 87 -10.33 -28.14 -5.76
C ILE A 87 -11.25 -27.04 -5.23
N ALA A 88 -12.18 -27.37 -4.34
CA ALA A 88 -13.01 -26.39 -3.67
C ALA A 88 -12.17 -25.40 -2.88
N TYR A 89 -11.14 -25.85 -2.14
CA TYR A 89 -10.21 -24.97 -1.42
C TYR A 89 -9.37 -24.11 -2.36
N LEU A 90 -8.83 -24.68 -3.44
CA LEU A 90 -8.02 -23.95 -4.41
C LEU A 90 -8.81 -22.88 -5.18
N LEU A 91 -10.11 -23.09 -5.40
CA LEU A 91 -10.98 -22.09 -6.01
C LEU A 91 -11.49 -21.08 -4.98
N THR A 92 -11.98 -21.56 -3.83
CA THR A 92 -12.70 -20.75 -2.84
C THR A 92 -11.75 -19.92 -1.99
N GLY A 93 -10.56 -20.43 -1.67
CA GLY A 93 -9.55 -19.71 -0.87
C GLY A 93 -9.21 -18.34 -1.47
N PRO A 94 -8.74 -18.27 -2.73
CA PRO A 94 -8.47 -17.00 -3.42
C PRO A 94 -9.73 -16.13 -3.57
N ILE A 95 -10.89 -16.71 -3.90
CA ILE A 95 -12.14 -15.94 -3.99
C ILE A 95 -12.46 -15.25 -2.66
N LEU A 96 -12.40 -15.98 -1.55
CA LEU A 96 -12.63 -15.41 -0.22
C LEU A 96 -11.55 -14.42 0.16
N PHE A 97 -10.29 -14.66 -0.22
CA PHE A 97 -9.19 -13.75 0.08
C PHE A 97 -9.34 -12.42 -0.69
N ASP A 98 -9.47 -12.47 -2.01
CA ASP A 98 -9.55 -11.30 -2.88
C ASP A 98 -10.84 -10.49 -2.65
N THR A 99 -11.94 -11.17 -2.28
CA THR A 99 -13.21 -10.52 -1.95
C THR A 99 -13.36 -10.15 -0.48
N LEU A 100 -12.38 -10.51 0.36
CA LEU A 100 -12.39 -10.29 1.81
C LEU A 100 -13.64 -10.86 2.46
N ASN A 101 -13.86 -12.15 2.22
CA ASN A 101 -15.03 -12.94 2.63
C ASN A 101 -16.35 -12.25 2.23
N PHE A 102 -16.41 -11.80 0.98
CA PHE A 102 -17.55 -11.06 0.41
C PHE A 102 -17.95 -9.78 1.17
N SER A 103 -17.03 -9.18 1.93
CA SER A 103 -17.32 -7.94 2.63
C SER A 103 -17.72 -6.83 1.64
N SER A 104 -18.83 -6.15 1.94
CA SER A 104 -19.33 -5.00 1.18
C SER A 104 -18.59 -3.70 1.52
N ASN A 105 -17.67 -3.75 2.49
CA ASN A 105 -16.83 -2.62 2.86
C ASN A 105 -15.80 -2.37 1.75
N ALA A 106 -16.11 -1.41 0.87
CA ALA A 106 -15.24 -0.95 -0.21
C ALA A 106 -13.83 -0.56 0.27
N ASP A 107 -13.68 -0.22 1.55
CA ASP A 107 -12.43 0.18 2.19
C ASP A 107 -11.46 -0.99 2.40
N LEU A 108 -12.00 -2.18 2.73
CA LEU A 108 -11.20 -3.39 2.87
C LEU A 108 -10.62 -3.78 1.49
N ARG A 109 -11.42 -3.69 0.42
CA ARG A 109 -11.01 -4.01 -0.95
C ARG A 109 -9.91 -3.10 -1.52
N GLN A 110 -9.81 -1.86 -1.05
CA GLN A 110 -8.76 -0.94 -1.48
C GLN A 110 -7.44 -1.13 -0.70
N SER A 111 -7.49 -1.79 0.47
CA SER A 111 -6.34 -1.99 1.36
C SER A 111 -5.44 -3.19 1.00
N THR A 112 -5.88 -4.08 0.11
CA THR A 112 -5.16 -5.33 -0.24
C THR A 112 -4.29 -5.26 -1.49
N ALA A 113 -4.17 -4.10 -2.15
CA ALA A 113 -3.29 -3.92 -3.30
C ALA A 113 -1.78 -3.87 -2.95
N ASN A 114 -1.40 -4.15 -1.69
CA ASN A 114 -0.03 -3.92 -1.22
C ASN A 114 0.75 -5.24 -1.02
N ILE A 115 1.69 -5.43 -1.95
CA ILE A 115 2.65 -6.53 -2.14
C ILE A 115 3.73 -6.58 -1.03
N THR A 116 3.37 -6.37 0.23
CA THR A 116 4.29 -6.51 1.39
C THR A 116 3.70 -7.26 2.58
N GLY A 117 2.43 -7.69 2.51
CA GLY A 117 1.79 -8.49 3.57
C GLY A 117 1.51 -7.74 4.88
N MET A 118 1.75 -6.42 4.94
CA MET A 118 1.39 -5.56 6.07
C MET A 118 0.50 -4.42 5.59
N SER A 119 -0.62 -4.19 6.28
CA SER A 119 -1.45 -3.01 6.02
C SER A 119 -0.70 -1.73 6.42
N ILE A 120 -1.11 -0.56 5.91
CA ILE A 120 -0.58 0.75 6.35
C ILE A 120 -0.71 0.89 7.87
N GLN A 121 -1.78 0.34 8.44
CA GLN A 121 -2.03 0.35 9.88
C GLN A 121 -0.96 -0.49 10.61
N ASP A 122 -0.64 -1.68 10.14
CA ASP A 122 0.39 -2.55 10.74
C ASP A 122 1.79 -1.92 10.63
N LEU A 123 2.08 -1.29 9.50
CA LEU A 123 3.32 -0.57 9.26
C LEU A 123 3.49 0.58 10.28
N LEU A 124 2.43 1.36 10.49
CA LEU A 124 2.44 2.49 11.44
C LEU A 124 2.42 2.02 12.90
N GLN A 125 1.79 0.89 13.21
CA GLN A 125 1.62 0.38 14.57
C GLN A 125 2.90 -0.24 15.13
N LYS A 126 3.81 -0.74 14.28
CA LYS A 126 4.97 -1.55 14.66
C LYS A 126 5.89 -0.88 15.70
N ASP A 127 6.17 0.41 15.54
CA ASP A 127 7.01 1.17 16.48
C ASP A 127 6.40 2.55 16.80
N VAL A 128 5.17 2.51 17.33
CA VAL A 128 4.43 3.71 17.73
C VAL A 128 4.68 4.10 19.18
N LYS A 129 4.80 5.42 19.43
CA LYS A 129 4.70 6.04 20.75
C LYS A 129 3.56 7.02 20.76
N GLN A 130 2.87 7.11 21.89
CA GLN A 130 1.78 8.04 22.07
C GLN A 130 2.18 9.13 23.05
N VAL A 131 1.89 10.37 22.68
CA VAL A 131 2.08 11.56 23.50
C VAL A 131 0.71 12.19 23.67
N ALA A 132 0.23 12.28 24.92
CA ALA A 132 -1.08 12.83 25.22
C ALA A 132 -0.94 14.02 26.18
N GLY A 133 -1.67 15.08 25.88
CA GLY A 133 -1.82 16.28 26.71
C GLY A 133 -3.30 16.58 26.94
N PRO A 134 -3.61 17.70 27.62
CA PRO A 134 -4.99 18.06 27.96
C PRO A 134 -5.87 18.31 26.73
N ASN A 135 -5.29 18.82 25.64
CA ASN A 135 -6.04 19.28 24.47
C ASN A 135 -5.73 18.53 23.17
N MET A 136 -4.71 17.68 23.15
CA MET A 136 -4.25 17.00 21.94
C MET A 136 -3.50 15.71 22.28
N ARG A 137 -3.68 14.70 21.42
CA ARG A 137 -2.94 13.44 21.44
C ARG A 137 -2.27 13.22 20.09
N LEU A 138 -0.96 13.03 20.08
CA LEU A 138 -0.19 12.71 18.88
C LEU A 138 0.49 11.35 19.01
N LEU A 139 0.55 10.65 17.89
CA LEU A 139 1.36 9.45 17.73
C LEU A 139 2.69 9.81 17.08
N ILE A 140 3.74 9.05 17.41
CA ILE A 140 5.04 9.10 16.75
C ILE A 140 5.37 7.68 16.30
N SER A 141 5.25 7.44 15.01
CA SER A 141 5.53 6.15 14.37
C SER A 141 6.90 6.18 13.68
N SER A 142 7.70 5.14 13.89
CA SER A 142 8.95 4.92 13.14
C SER A 142 8.78 3.74 12.19
N LEU A 143 8.92 4.01 10.89
CA LEU A 143 8.82 2.99 9.86
C LEU A 143 10.06 2.10 9.85
N SER A 144 9.90 0.87 9.36
CA SER A 144 11.02 -0.05 9.14
C SER A 144 11.90 0.43 7.98
N SER A 145 13.16 -0.02 7.95
CA SER A 145 14.16 0.39 6.95
C SER A 145 13.75 0.16 5.49
N GLU A 146 12.81 -0.75 5.26
CA GLU A 146 12.33 -1.14 3.94
C GLU A 146 11.27 -0.17 3.39
N TYR A 147 10.92 0.87 4.15
CA TYR A 147 9.78 1.72 3.84
C TYR A 147 10.00 3.19 4.22
N THR A 148 9.62 4.09 3.32
CA THR A 148 9.79 5.54 3.47
C THR A 148 8.46 6.24 3.69
N VAL A 149 8.50 7.44 4.28
CA VAL A 149 7.29 8.27 4.42
C VAL A 149 6.72 8.62 3.04
N GLU A 150 7.58 8.94 2.09
CA GLU A 150 7.18 9.23 0.70
C GLU A 150 6.46 8.05 0.05
N LYS A 151 6.94 6.82 0.22
CA LYS A 151 6.28 5.61 -0.26
C LYS A 151 4.91 5.42 0.41
N LEU A 152 4.83 5.62 1.73
CA LEU A 152 3.57 5.58 2.49
C LEU A 152 2.54 6.53 1.88
N ILE A 153 2.97 7.77 1.65
CA ILE A 153 2.12 8.83 1.11
C ILE A 153 1.67 8.50 -0.32
N GLY A 154 2.54 7.92 -1.15
CA GLY A 154 2.22 7.48 -2.50
C GLY A 154 1.18 6.35 -2.54
N GLU A 155 1.16 5.49 -1.52
CA GLU A 155 0.18 4.39 -1.40
C GLU A 155 -1.17 4.85 -0.83
N LEU A 156 -1.23 5.99 -0.14
CA LEU A 156 -2.47 6.56 0.39
C LEU A 156 -3.38 7.10 -0.74
N LYS A 157 -4.38 6.31 -1.12
CA LYS A 157 -5.45 6.73 -2.06
C LYS A 157 -6.42 7.72 -1.42
N THR A 158 -6.71 7.53 -0.13
CA THR A 158 -7.56 8.41 0.68
C THR A 158 -6.93 8.62 2.06
N MET A 159 -7.46 9.56 2.83
CA MET A 159 -7.02 9.75 4.22
C MET A 159 -7.71 8.81 5.22
N LYS A 160 -8.58 7.91 4.74
CA LYS A 160 -9.38 7.03 5.59
C LYS A 160 -8.51 6.08 6.41
N ASP A 161 -7.47 5.51 5.82
CA ASP A 161 -6.54 4.62 6.53
C ASP A 161 -5.85 5.34 7.70
N MET A 162 -5.50 6.61 7.51
CA MET A 162 -4.93 7.46 8.55
C MET A 162 -5.98 7.79 9.62
N ASP A 163 -7.19 8.19 9.21
CA ASP A 163 -8.31 8.49 10.12
C ASP A 163 -8.68 7.26 10.98
N GLU A 164 -8.71 6.06 10.40
CA GLU A 164 -8.95 4.79 11.09
C GLU A 164 -7.82 4.42 12.04
N PHE A 165 -6.56 4.53 11.59
CA PHE A 165 -5.38 4.27 12.41
C PHE A 165 -5.40 5.14 13.68
N LEU A 166 -5.67 6.44 13.54
CA LEU A 166 -5.79 7.36 14.67
C LEU A 166 -6.97 7.01 15.58
N SER A 167 -8.11 6.62 15.02
CA SER A 167 -9.31 6.25 15.79
C SER A 167 -9.09 4.98 16.64
N LYS A 168 -8.33 4.01 16.12
CA LYS A 168 -7.92 2.79 16.85
C LYS A 168 -6.87 3.05 17.95
N ASN A 169 -6.10 4.13 17.84
CA ASN A 169 -5.06 4.52 18.80
C ASN A 169 -5.55 5.66 19.70
N ASP A 170 -6.52 5.33 20.57
CA ASP A 170 -7.11 6.25 21.56
C ASP A 170 -7.69 7.54 20.96
N ASN A 171 -8.23 7.49 19.74
CA ASN A 171 -8.71 8.66 19.03
C ASN A 171 -7.67 9.79 19.00
N ALA A 172 -6.44 9.46 18.61
CA ALA A 172 -5.38 10.44 18.42
C ALA A 172 -5.79 11.51 17.40
N ASP A 173 -5.22 12.70 17.56
CA ASP A 173 -5.49 13.86 16.72
C ASP A 173 -4.56 13.94 15.50
N GLY A 174 -3.47 13.19 15.52
CA GLY A 174 -2.47 13.16 14.46
C GLY A 174 -1.36 12.15 14.70
N VAL A 175 -0.52 11.97 13.70
CA VAL A 175 0.65 11.11 13.73
C VAL A 175 1.83 11.78 13.05
N ILE A 176 2.99 11.75 13.70
CA ILE A 176 4.29 12.04 13.13
C ILE A 176 4.92 10.72 12.70
N ILE A 177 5.40 10.65 11.47
CA ILE A 177 5.93 9.45 10.84
C ILE A 177 7.39 9.70 10.51
N LEU A 178 8.26 8.81 10.97
CA LEU A 178 9.71 8.91 10.78
C LEU A 178 10.17 7.72 9.96
N SER A 179 11.04 7.95 8.97
CA SER A 179 11.71 6.86 8.24
C SER A 179 13.20 7.13 8.09
N LEU A 180 13.95 6.04 7.94
CA LEU A 180 15.39 6.03 7.74
C LEU A 180 15.71 5.07 6.60
N GLU A 181 16.25 5.61 5.52
CA GLU A 181 16.78 4.84 4.41
C GLU A 181 18.31 4.85 4.46
N THR A 182 18.93 3.70 4.23
CA THR A 182 20.39 3.56 4.15
C THR A 182 20.73 2.91 2.81
N ASN A 183 21.30 3.68 1.88
CA ASN A 183 21.70 3.22 0.55
C ASN A 183 23.17 3.56 0.32
N ASN A 184 24.04 2.55 0.12
CA ASN A 184 25.45 2.73 -0.28
C ASN A 184 26.16 3.89 0.46
N ASP A 185 26.16 3.85 1.79
CA ASP A 185 26.73 4.86 2.71
C ASP A 185 26.00 6.22 2.80
N GLU A 186 24.95 6.46 2.02
CA GLU A 186 24.04 7.60 2.22
C GLU A 186 22.91 7.25 3.19
N ILE A 187 22.78 8.06 4.24
CA ILE A 187 21.67 8.00 5.18
C ILE A 187 20.66 9.10 4.82
N LYS A 188 19.42 8.72 4.56
CA LYS A 188 18.32 9.65 4.30
C LYS A 188 17.24 9.50 5.35
N ARG A 189 16.87 10.61 6.00
CA ARG A 189 15.73 10.65 6.92
C ARG A 189 14.59 11.45 6.32
N GLN A 190 13.39 10.94 6.49
CA GLN A 190 12.17 11.65 6.17
C GLN A 190 11.31 11.77 7.41
N LEU A 191 10.66 12.93 7.53
CA LEU A 191 9.63 13.19 8.53
C LEU A 191 8.34 13.52 7.78
N GLY A 192 7.28 12.79 8.09
CA GLY A 192 5.93 13.16 7.69
C GLY A 192 5.10 13.49 8.91
N PHE A 193 4.04 14.26 8.73
CA PHE A 193 2.98 14.29 9.73
C PHE A 193 1.62 14.41 9.08
N TYR A 194 0.63 13.81 9.73
CA TYR A 194 -0.76 13.87 9.38
C TYR A 194 -1.54 14.35 10.61
N ALA A 195 -2.47 15.28 10.42
CA ALA A 195 -3.41 15.67 11.47
C ALA A 195 -4.85 15.52 10.98
N LYS A 196 -5.70 14.97 11.84
CA LYS A 196 -7.12 14.72 11.57
C LYS A 196 -7.86 16.02 11.24
N LYS A 197 -7.53 17.09 11.97
CA LYS A 197 -8.14 18.42 11.85
C LYS A 197 -7.13 19.45 11.33
N PHE A 198 -7.62 20.36 10.49
CA PHE A 198 -6.80 21.44 9.94
C PHE A 198 -6.27 22.40 11.02
N GLU A 199 -7.02 22.60 12.12
CA GLU A 199 -6.62 23.44 13.25
C GLU A 199 -5.36 22.96 13.98
N HIS A 200 -5.04 21.66 13.91
CA HIS A 200 -3.82 21.09 14.48
C HIS A 200 -2.63 21.15 13.51
N MET A 201 -2.88 21.19 12.19
CA MET A 201 -1.84 21.16 11.17
C MET A 201 -0.86 22.32 11.31
N LEU A 202 -1.37 23.55 11.35
CA LEU A 202 -0.55 24.77 11.39
C LEU A 202 0.35 24.81 12.64
N PRO A 203 -0.17 24.64 13.87
CA PRO A 203 0.65 24.61 15.08
C PRO A 203 1.72 23.52 15.08
N ILE A 204 1.40 22.30 14.62
CA ILE A 204 2.38 21.21 14.52
C ILE A 204 3.49 21.60 13.53
N ASN A 205 3.10 22.07 12.34
CA ASN A 205 4.00 22.46 11.26
C ASN A 205 4.97 23.56 11.68
N GLU A 206 4.47 24.59 12.35
CA GLU A 206 5.27 25.71 12.85
C GLU A 206 6.20 25.26 13.97
N TYR A 207 5.74 24.41 14.88
CA TYR A 207 6.54 23.93 15.99
C TYR A 207 7.73 23.09 15.50
N ILE A 208 7.49 22.03 14.71
CA ILE A 208 8.56 21.12 14.28
C ILE A 208 9.63 21.79 13.40
N GLN A 209 9.30 22.92 12.77
CA GLN A 209 10.22 23.65 11.89
C GLN A 209 11.02 24.75 12.59
N ARG A 210 10.84 24.97 13.90
CA ARG A 210 11.64 25.96 14.63
C ARG A 210 13.12 25.62 14.56
N GLU A 211 13.95 26.61 14.27
CA GLU A 211 15.40 26.45 14.14
C GLU A 211 16.05 25.90 15.42
N GLU A 212 15.51 26.25 16.59
CA GLU A 212 15.97 25.80 17.91
C GLU A 212 15.92 24.27 18.09
N HIS A 213 15.08 23.57 17.33
CA HIS A 213 14.98 22.11 17.37
C HIS A 213 16.05 21.41 16.52
N ASN A 214 16.76 22.18 15.67
CA ASN A 214 17.84 21.69 14.82
C ASN A 214 17.51 20.44 13.98
N LEU A 215 16.25 20.28 13.55
CA LEU A 215 15.83 19.17 12.68
C LEU A 215 16.21 19.38 11.21
N ASN A 216 16.44 20.64 10.82
CA ASN A 216 16.78 21.09 9.46
C ASN A 216 15.83 20.48 8.40
N LEU A 217 14.53 20.69 8.59
CA LEU A 217 13.48 20.16 7.72
C LEU A 217 13.41 20.95 6.42
N ARG A 218 13.27 20.24 5.29
CA ARG A 218 12.95 20.82 3.99
C ARG A 218 11.66 20.19 3.48
N GLU A 219 10.61 21.00 3.37
CA GLU A 219 9.31 20.55 2.86
C GLU A 219 9.45 20.01 1.43
N ARG A 220 8.75 18.90 1.17
CA ARG A 220 8.61 18.29 -0.15
C ARG A 220 7.16 18.44 -0.60
N GLY A 221 7.00 18.65 -1.90
CA GLY A 221 5.68 18.67 -2.52
C GLY A 221 5.00 17.31 -2.38
N ILE A 222 3.71 17.34 -2.09
CA ILE A 222 2.83 16.18 -2.04
C ILE A 222 1.68 16.37 -3.04
N PRO A 223 1.04 15.29 -3.50
CA PRO A 223 -0.18 15.37 -4.30
C PRO A 223 -1.25 16.28 -3.68
N ILE A 224 -1.91 17.10 -4.51
CA ILE A 224 -2.86 18.16 -4.09
C ILE A 224 -4.04 17.61 -3.28
N ASN A 225 -4.43 16.35 -3.53
CA ASN A 225 -5.51 15.64 -2.83
C ASN A 225 -5.18 15.25 -1.38
N GLN A 226 -3.99 15.59 -0.86
CA GLN A 226 -3.52 15.18 0.46
C GLN A 226 -3.20 16.37 1.39
N ALA A 227 -4.01 17.44 1.37
CA ALA A 227 -3.75 18.67 2.13
C ALA A 227 -3.57 18.52 3.67
N ARG A 228 -3.96 17.37 4.25
CA ARG A 228 -3.81 17.04 5.68
C ARG A 228 -2.52 16.28 6.01
N ILE A 229 -1.64 16.04 5.03
CA ILE A 229 -0.32 15.46 5.26
C ILE A 229 0.75 16.48 4.89
N LYS A 230 1.93 16.35 5.49
CA LYS A 230 3.15 17.06 5.09
C LYS A 230 4.30 16.07 5.06
N LEU A 231 5.23 16.31 4.14
CA LEU A 231 6.44 15.52 3.97
C LEU A 231 7.65 16.44 4.02
N PHE A 232 8.67 16.02 4.76
CA PHE A 232 9.93 16.72 4.89
C PHE A 232 11.10 15.77 4.65
N GLU A 233 12.10 16.27 3.93
CA GLU A 233 13.45 15.75 4.04
C GLU A 233 14.06 16.29 5.34
N GLN A 234 14.52 15.39 6.21
CA GLN A 234 15.16 15.76 7.48
C GLN A 234 16.67 15.71 7.33
N ARG A 235 17.32 16.88 7.20
CA ARG A 235 18.76 16.96 6.91
C ARG A 235 19.64 16.68 8.13
N ASN A 236 19.15 16.93 9.34
CA ASN A 236 19.83 16.45 10.53
C ASN A 236 19.53 14.95 10.71
N VAL A 237 20.36 14.12 10.09
CA VAL A 237 20.23 12.65 10.12
C VAL A 237 20.57 12.02 11.49
N GLN A 238 21.10 12.79 12.45
CA GLN A 238 21.34 12.31 13.81
C GLN A 238 20.10 12.43 14.70
N ALA A 239 19.19 13.36 14.38
CA ALA A 239 17.95 13.53 15.12
C ALA A 239 16.98 12.35 14.85
N SER A 240 16.94 11.40 15.77
CA SER A 240 16.03 10.25 15.70
C SER A 240 14.72 10.53 16.45
N ARG A 241 13.84 9.53 16.54
CA ARG A 241 12.67 9.57 17.44
C ARG A 241 13.05 9.98 18.87
N LYS A 242 14.26 9.64 19.36
CA LYS A 242 14.70 10.02 20.71
C LYS A 242 14.90 11.53 20.88
N GLU A 243 15.28 12.23 19.80
CA GLU A 243 15.39 13.70 19.81
C GLU A 243 14.02 14.35 19.56
N ILE A 244 13.19 13.75 18.71
CA ILE A 244 11.88 14.31 18.34
C ILE A 244 10.85 14.13 19.46
N LEU A 245 10.84 12.98 20.16
CA LEU A 245 9.83 12.66 21.17
C LEU A 245 9.76 13.72 22.29
N PRO A 246 10.87 14.15 22.94
CA PRO A 246 10.83 15.23 23.93
C PRO A 246 10.28 16.56 23.41
N LEU A 247 10.55 16.91 22.14
CA LEU A 247 10.03 18.12 21.51
C LEU A 247 8.50 18.05 21.39
N ILE A 248 7.98 16.91 20.95
CA ILE A 248 6.54 16.70 20.82
C ILE A 248 5.85 16.62 22.19
N GLU A 249 6.50 16.01 23.19
CA GLU A 249 6.03 16.05 24.58
C GLU A 249 5.90 17.48 25.10
N GLN A 250 6.87 18.34 24.82
CA GLN A 250 6.83 19.74 25.22
C GLN A 250 5.71 20.49 24.48
N PHE A 251 5.63 20.34 23.16
CA PHE A 251 4.56 20.93 22.35
C PHE A 251 3.17 20.56 22.85
N ILE A 252 2.93 19.28 23.13
CA ILE A 252 1.63 18.77 23.57
C ILE A 252 1.25 19.30 24.95
N LYS A 253 2.22 19.50 25.85
CA LYS A 253 1.99 20.13 27.16
C LYS A 253 1.59 21.60 27.02
N ASP A 254 2.23 22.32 26.11
CA ASP A 254 2.03 23.76 25.93
C ASP A 254 0.85 24.08 24.99
N PHE A 255 0.30 23.08 24.29
CA PHE A 255 -0.75 23.29 23.30
C PHE A 255 -2.07 23.73 23.95
N ALA A 256 -2.43 24.98 23.70
CA ALA A 256 -3.73 25.54 24.00
C ALA A 256 -4.48 25.81 22.68
N PRO A 257 -5.66 25.21 22.45
CA PRO A 257 -6.45 25.51 21.26
C PRO A 257 -6.85 26.99 21.30
N LYS A 258 -6.75 27.67 20.16
CA LYS A 258 -7.36 29.00 20.04
C LYS A 258 -8.87 28.80 20.15
N ASN A 259 -9.49 29.33 21.21
CA ASN A 259 -10.95 29.30 21.36
C ASN A 259 -11.59 29.81 20.08
N SER A 260 -12.36 28.96 19.42
CA SER A 260 -13.16 29.29 18.26
C SER A 260 -14.27 30.23 18.72
N SER A 261 -14.03 31.53 18.60
CA SER A 261 -15.07 32.57 18.65
C SER A 261 -15.95 32.51 17.41
#